data_AF-U4UWV9-F1
#
_entry.id   AF-U4UWV9-F1
#
_cell.length_a   1.000
_cell.length_b   1.000
_cell.length_c   1.000
_cell.angle_alpha   90.00
_cell.angle_beta   90.00
_cell.angle_gamma   90.00
#
_symmetry.space_group_name_H-M   'P 1'
#
loop_
_entity.id
_entity.type
_entity.pdbx_description
1 polymer ?
#
loop_
_entity_poly.entity_id
_entity_poly.type
_entity_poly.pdbx_seq_one_letter_code
_entity_poly.pdbx_strand_id
1 'polypeptide(L)'
;MKLLVLAAINAKDRSSAFGAIRYNQPDGSIEKTLTNDELGLLLDTFLQRHPYLEDGICSDQGIRLMNVDSRITNYIIKEFIRLQKPILSVHDSYIVDTRDVELLRDCMKEASLHVVGVDLAAEQELPSYQDVMATRYPDRDYHLQVFEHYLINSAKNKTTGYKLRYQQYGSYKEGSE
;
A
#
# COMPACT_ATOMS: atom_id res chain seq x y z
N MET A 1 0.23 13.63 14.39
CA MET A 1 -0.08 12.35 15.09
C MET A 1 0.26 11.09 14.30
N LYS A 2 -0.25 10.86 13.07
CA LYS A 2 0.02 9.62 12.31
C LYS A 2 1.53 9.28 12.18
N LEU A 3 2.35 10.27 11.82
CA LEU A 3 3.81 10.11 11.71
C LEU A 3 4.49 9.79 13.04
N LEU A 4 4.01 10.36 14.15
CA LEU A 4 4.56 10.11 15.48
C LEU A 4 4.33 8.66 15.91
N VAL A 5 3.11 8.16 15.72
CA VAL A 5 2.76 6.77 16.03
C VAL A 5 3.55 5.82 15.13
N LEU A 6 3.64 6.09 13.83
CA LEU A 6 4.40 5.26 12.89
C LEU A 6 5.90 5.20 13.25
N ALA A 7 6.51 6.35 13.56
CA ALA A 7 7.89 6.41 14.01
C ALA A 7 8.08 5.64 15.33
N ALA A 8 7.11 5.73 16.23
CA ALA A 8 7.16 5.03 17.51
C ALA A 8 7.01 3.51 17.36
N ILE A 9 6.16 3.00 16.46
CA ILE A 9 6.03 1.56 16.16
C ILE A 9 7.35 0.98 15.61
N ASN A 10 8.03 1.75 14.75
CA ASN A 10 9.26 1.33 14.08
C ASN A 10 10.53 1.57 14.91
N ALA A 11 10.45 2.30 16.01
CA ALA A 11 11.61 2.58 16.86
C ALA A 11 11.75 1.52 17.96
N LYS A 12 12.97 1.34 18.44
CA LYS A 12 13.30 0.52 19.61
C LYS A 12 13.11 1.25 20.95
N ASP A 13 12.98 2.58 20.91
CA ASP A 13 12.85 3.46 22.07
C ASP A 13 12.27 4.82 21.67
N ARG A 14 11.72 5.56 22.64
CA ARG A 14 11.08 6.86 22.41
C ARG A 14 12.04 7.92 21.88
N SER A 15 13.29 7.94 22.34
CA SER A 15 14.29 8.92 21.90
C SER A 15 14.60 8.75 20.41
N SER A 16 14.74 7.50 19.96
CA SER A 16 14.90 7.13 18.55
C SER A 16 13.68 7.56 17.72
N ALA A 17 12.46 7.31 18.22
CA ALA A 17 11.23 7.73 17.55
C ALA A 17 11.14 9.25 17.36
N PHE A 18 11.40 10.02 18.43
CA PHE A 18 11.32 11.49 18.40
C PHE A 18 12.42 12.09 17.53
N GLY A 19 13.62 11.50 17.55
CA GLY A 19 14.70 11.86 16.65
C GLY A 19 14.33 11.65 15.18
N ALA A 20 13.75 10.49 14.84
CA ALA A 20 13.33 10.16 13.48
C ALA A 20 12.27 11.12 12.94
N ILE A 21 11.32 11.55 13.79
CA ILE A 21 10.34 12.57 13.39
C ILE A 21 11.04 13.86 13.04
N ARG A 22 11.87 14.42 13.93
CA ARG A 22 12.54 15.70 13.67
C ARG A 22 13.43 15.65 12.43
N TYR A 23 14.11 14.52 12.21
CA TYR A 23 14.94 14.32 11.03
C TYR A 23 14.14 14.37 9.72
N ASN A 24 12.97 13.72 9.69
CA ASN A 24 12.13 13.62 8.49
C ASN A 24 11.25 14.86 8.22
N GLN A 25 11.34 15.90 9.04
CA GLN A 25 10.55 17.11 8.87
C GLN A 25 11.35 18.25 8.22
N PRO A 26 10.70 19.12 7.41
CA PRO A 26 11.35 20.29 6.83
C PRO A 26 11.94 21.22 7.89
N ASP A 27 13.04 21.89 7.55
CA ASP A 27 13.62 22.90 8.43
C ASP A 27 12.61 24.03 8.69
N GLY A 28 12.47 24.42 9.96
CA GLY A 28 11.52 25.45 10.40
C GLY A 28 10.08 24.98 10.60
N SER A 29 9.76 23.71 10.38
CA SER A 29 8.44 23.15 10.72
C SER A 29 8.24 23.05 12.24
N ILE A 30 6.99 23.19 12.69
CA ILE A 30 6.62 23.11 14.10
C ILE A 30 6.99 21.72 14.66
N GLU A 31 6.70 20.68 13.89
CA GLU A 31 6.95 19.29 14.23
C GLU A 31 8.44 19.00 14.48
N LYS A 32 9.33 19.71 13.79
CA LYS A 32 10.78 19.61 13.99
C LYS A 32 11.24 20.31 15.28
N THR A 33 10.54 21.35 15.69
CA THR A 33 10.83 22.11 16.92
C THR A 33 10.29 21.47 18.20
N LEU A 34 9.38 20.50 18.08
CA LEU A 34 8.79 19.81 19.23
C LEU A 34 9.87 19.07 20.05
N THR A 35 9.84 19.36 21.35
CA THR A 35 10.71 18.73 22.35
C THR A 35 10.29 17.27 22.60
N ASN A 36 11.19 16.51 23.23
CA ASN A 36 10.86 15.14 23.62
C ASN A 36 9.70 15.09 24.63
N ASP A 37 9.58 16.09 25.49
CA ASP A 37 8.51 16.15 26.50
C ASP A 37 7.15 16.39 25.84
N GLU A 38 7.08 17.31 24.86
CA GLU A 38 5.86 17.57 24.09
C GLU A 38 5.46 16.36 23.23
N LEU A 39 6.41 15.71 22.55
CA LEU A 39 6.16 14.50 21.78
C LEU A 39 5.75 13.32 22.68
N GLY A 40 6.35 13.23 23.88
CA GLY A 40 5.99 12.26 24.90
C GLY A 40 4.54 12.45 25.36
N LEU A 41 4.15 13.67 25.72
CA LEU A 41 2.78 13.98 26.13
C LEU A 41 1.77 13.64 25.04
N LEU A 42 2.07 13.95 23.78
CA LEU A 42 1.21 13.62 22.63
C LEU A 42 1.08 12.09 22.46
N LEU A 43 2.18 11.35 22.56
CA LEU A 43 2.19 9.90 22.44
C LEU A 43 1.45 9.23 23.60
N ASP A 44 1.64 9.71 24.83
CA ASP A 44 0.97 9.20 26.03
C ASP A 44 -0.53 9.46 25.98
N THR A 45 -0.94 10.66 25.56
CA THR A 45 -2.36 10.99 25.36
C THR A 45 -3.00 10.09 24.29
N PHE A 46 -2.24 9.76 23.24
CA PHE A 46 -2.68 8.82 22.21
C PHE A 46 -2.82 7.40 22.76
N LEU A 47 -1.85 6.91 23.54
CA LEU A 47 -1.88 5.59 24.17
C LEU A 47 -3.01 5.45 25.19
N GLN A 48 -3.33 6.51 25.94
CA GLN A 48 -4.49 6.52 26.84
C GLN A 48 -5.81 6.28 26.09
N ARG A 49 -5.92 6.76 24.86
CA ARG A 49 -7.08 6.54 23.98
C ARG A 49 -7.04 5.14 23.33
N HIS A 50 -5.85 4.58 23.12
CA HIS A 50 -5.62 3.30 22.44
C HIS A 50 -4.70 2.36 23.24
N PRO A 51 -5.12 1.86 24.42
CA PRO A 51 -4.24 1.12 25.33
C PRO A 51 -3.66 -0.17 24.71
N TYR A 52 -4.39 -0.79 23.79
CA TYR A 52 -3.96 -2.01 23.08
C TYR A 52 -2.72 -1.81 22.19
N LEU A 53 -2.26 -0.58 21.96
CA LEU A 53 -1.04 -0.27 21.21
C LEU A 53 0.19 -0.14 22.10
N GLU A 54 0.05 -0.10 23.43
CA GLU A 54 1.15 0.17 24.35
C GLU A 54 2.31 -0.80 24.18
N ASP A 55 2.03 -2.10 24.09
CA ASP A 55 3.02 -3.16 23.88
C ASP A 55 3.69 -3.10 22.49
N GLY A 56 3.02 -2.49 21.51
CA GLY A 56 3.48 -2.35 20.13
C GLY A 56 4.31 -1.10 19.86
N ILE A 57 4.36 -0.17 20.81
CA ILE A 57 5.05 1.11 20.68
C ILE A 57 6.47 0.99 21.23
N CYS A 58 7.42 1.54 20.46
CA CYS A 58 8.85 1.54 20.77
C CYS A 58 9.44 0.13 20.98
N SER A 59 8.89 -0.88 20.29
CA SER A 59 9.33 -2.28 20.40
C SER A 59 9.83 -2.86 19.07
N ASP A 60 10.28 -1.99 18.15
CA ASP A 60 10.81 -2.34 16.81
C ASP A 60 9.89 -3.28 16.01
N GLN A 61 8.58 -3.04 16.10
CA GLN A 61 7.59 -3.93 15.49
C GLN A 61 7.45 -3.79 14.00
N GLY A 62 8.02 -2.73 13.42
CA GLY A 62 8.02 -2.49 11.98
C GLY A 62 8.50 -3.71 11.20
N ILE A 63 9.65 -4.29 11.58
CA ILE A 63 10.22 -5.44 10.87
C ILE A 63 9.30 -6.67 10.96
N ARG A 64 8.70 -6.92 12.13
CA ARG A 64 7.79 -8.04 12.32
C ARG A 64 6.51 -7.87 11.50
N LEU A 65 5.92 -6.66 11.51
CA LEU A 65 4.73 -6.35 10.73
C LEU A 65 5.01 -6.48 9.23
N MET A 66 6.13 -5.95 8.75
CA MET A 66 6.57 -6.10 7.35
C MET A 66 6.78 -7.57 6.96
N ASN A 67 7.21 -8.43 7.89
CA ASN A 67 7.28 -9.87 7.63
C ASN A 67 5.89 -10.48 7.46
N VAL A 68 4.93 -10.09 8.28
CA VAL A 68 3.52 -10.51 8.16
C VAL A 68 2.96 -10.06 6.82
N ASP A 69 3.16 -8.80 6.43
CA ASP A 69 2.74 -8.26 5.13
C ASP A 69 3.35 -9.06 3.98
N SER A 70 4.65 -9.35 4.05
CA SER A 70 5.37 -10.15 3.04
C SER A 70 4.80 -11.57 2.91
N ARG A 71 4.33 -12.17 4.01
CA ARG A 71 3.69 -13.50 3.98
C ARG A 71 2.33 -13.46 3.29
N ILE A 72 1.55 -12.42 3.52
CA ILE A 72 0.28 -12.17 2.82
C ILE A 72 0.54 -11.97 1.32
N THR A 73 1.46 -11.09 0.96
CA THR A 73 1.86 -10.84 -0.44
C THR A 73 2.32 -12.11 -1.14
N ASN A 74 3.16 -12.93 -0.49
CA ASN A 74 3.63 -14.18 -1.06
C ASN A 74 2.50 -15.19 -1.29
N TYR A 75 1.50 -15.25 -0.41
CA TYR A 75 0.31 -16.09 -0.61
C TYR A 75 -0.45 -15.67 -1.87
N ILE A 76 -0.73 -14.36 -1.99
CA ILE A 76 -1.48 -13.80 -3.14
C ILE A 76 -0.73 -14.06 -4.45
N ILE A 77 0.58 -13.77 -4.49
CA ILE A 77 1.41 -13.99 -5.68
C ILE A 77 1.38 -15.46 -6.11
N LYS A 78 1.48 -16.40 -5.17
CA LYS A 78 1.42 -17.83 -5.49
C LYS A 78 0.09 -18.23 -6.13
N GLU A 79 -1.03 -17.72 -5.63
CA GLU A 79 -2.34 -18.01 -6.21
C GLU A 79 -2.47 -17.45 -7.63
N PHE A 80 -2.01 -16.22 -7.87
CA PHE A 80 -2.02 -15.64 -9.22
C PHE A 80 -1.12 -16.41 -10.19
N ILE A 81 0.09 -16.81 -9.75
CA ILE A 81 0.99 -17.65 -10.55
C ILE A 81 0.34 -19.00 -10.87
N ARG A 82 -0.29 -19.64 -9.88
CA ARG A 82 -0.99 -20.93 -10.06
C ARG A 82 -2.11 -20.82 -11.10
N LEU A 83 -2.81 -19.69 -11.14
CA LEU A 83 -3.86 -19.39 -12.11
C LEU A 83 -3.32 -18.85 -13.45
N GLN A 84 -2.00 -18.74 -13.60
CA GLN A 84 -1.32 -18.14 -14.76
C GLN A 84 -1.80 -16.71 -15.07
N LYS A 85 -2.10 -15.94 -14.02
CA LYS A 85 -2.53 -14.56 -14.13
C LYS A 85 -1.41 -13.61 -13.72
N PRO A 86 -1.18 -12.52 -14.49
CA PRO A 86 -0.18 -11.54 -14.14
C PRO A 86 -0.62 -10.75 -12.90
N ILE A 87 0.34 -10.51 -12.01
CA ILE A 87 0.18 -9.64 -10.84
C ILE A 87 1.50 -8.90 -10.61
N LEU A 88 1.42 -7.63 -10.23
CA LEU A 88 2.57 -6.84 -9.82
C LEU A 88 2.31 -6.26 -8.42
N SER A 89 3.08 -6.71 -7.44
CA SER A 89 3.05 -6.17 -6.08
C SER A 89 3.88 -4.89 -5.98
N VAL A 90 3.32 -3.87 -5.34
CA VAL A 90 3.99 -2.63 -4.94
C VAL A 90 3.76 -2.48 -3.43
N HIS A 91 4.69 -3.02 -2.63
CA HIS A 91 4.48 -3.24 -1.19
C HIS A 91 3.21 -4.07 -0.91
N ASP A 92 2.25 -3.51 -0.19
CA ASP A 92 0.95 -4.07 0.16
C ASP A 92 -0.15 -3.79 -0.89
N SER A 93 0.18 -3.01 -1.92
CA SER A 93 -0.69 -2.71 -3.06
C SER A 93 -0.40 -3.65 -4.23
N TYR A 94 -1.42 -3.89 -5.06
CA TYR A 94 -1.32 -4.81 -6.19
C TYR A 94 -1.89 -4.19 -7.45
N ILE A 95 -1.17 -4.35 -8.55
CA ILE A 95 -1.62 -4.00 -9.89
C ILE A 95 -2.00 -5.32 -10.57
N VAL A 96 -3.27 -5.42 -10.96
CA VAL A 96 -3.88 -6.59 -11.63
C VAL A 96 -4.70 -6.14 -12.84
N ASP A 97 -5.12 -7.09 -13.68
CA ASP A 97 -6.09 -6.82 -14.74
C ASP A 97 -7.43 -6.39 -14.12
N THR A 98 -8.16 -5.48 -14.78
CA THR A 98 -9.44 -4.96 -14.27
C THR A 98 -10.51 -6.05 -14.11
N ARG A 99 -10.37 -7.19 -14.79
CA ARG A 99 -11.25 -8.36 -14.66
C ARG A 99 -10.86 -9.29 -13.51
N ASP A 100 -9.68 -9.11 -12.94
CA ASP A 100 -9.10 -9.94 -11.89
C ASP A 100 -9.15 -9.25 -10.52
N VAL A 101 -9.81 -8.09 -10.42
CA VAL A 101 -9.94 -7.33 -9.17
C VAL A 101 -10.70 -8.14 -8.12
N GLU A 102 -11.79 -8.80 -8.50
CA GLU A 102 -12.58 -9.64 -7.59
C GLU A 102 -11.76 -10.85 -7.12
N LEU A 103 -11.02 -11.48 -8.04
CA LEU A 103 -10.08 -12.54 -7.69
C LEU A 103 -9.02 -12.05 -6.70
N LEU A 104 -8.47 -10.85 -6.91
CA LEU A 104 -7.51 -10.25 -5.98
C LEU A 104 -8.15 -10.05 -4.61
N ARG A 105 -9.37 -9.52 -4.53
CA ARG A 105 -10.08 -9.31 -3.26
C ARG A 105 -10.29 -10.62 -2.51
N ASP A 106 -10.72 -11.67 -3.20
CA ASP A 106 -10.87 -13.00 -2.61
C ASP A 106 -9.52 -13.54 -2.13
N CYS A 107 -8.46 -13.44 -2.94
CA CYS A 107 -7.11 -13.84 -2.54
C CYS A 107 -6.59 -13.05 -1.33
N MET A 108 -6.84 -11.74 -1.26
CA MET A 108 -6.44 -10.89 -0.13
C MET A 108 -7.18 -11.31 1.15
N LYS A 109 -8.47 -11.60 1.05
CA LYS A 109 -9.27 -12.11 2.17
C LYS A 109 -8.74 -13.45 2.66
N GLU A 110 -8.55 -14.42 1.77
CA GLU A 110 -8.04 -15.74 2.11
C GLU A 110 -6.62 -15.67 2.69
N ALA A 111 -5.75 -14.85 2.11
CA ALA A 111 -4.40 -14.63 2.62
C ALA A 111 -4.42 -14.03 4.03
N SER A 112 -5.29 -13.06 4.29
CA SER A 112 -5.43 -12.41 5.59
C SER A 112 -5.95 -13.40 6.64
N LEU A 113 -7.01 -14.14 6.33
CA LEU A 113 -7.54 -15.20 7.19
C LEU A 113 -6.47 -16.26 7.50
N HIS A 114 -5.67 -16.64 6.50
CA HIS A 114 -4.63 -17.65 6.69
C HIS A 114 -3.43 -17.15 7.53
N VAL A 115 -2.99 -15.91 7.33
CA VAL A 115 -1.76 -15.39 7.98
C VAL A 115 -2.05 -14.76 9.34
N VAL A 116 -3.11 -13.96 9.46
CA VAL A 116 -3.45 -13.20 10.67
C VAL A 116 -4.72 -13.67 11.36
N GLY A 117 -5.50 -14.57 10.74
CA GLY A 117 -6.72 -15.13 11.35
C GLY A 117 -7.96 -14.23 11.22
N VAL A 118 -7.85 -13.09 10.54
CA VAL A 118 -8.93 -12.11 10.37
C VAL A 118 -8.94 -11.59 8.94
N ASP A 119 -10.11 -11.20 8.46
CA ASP A 119 -10.28 -10.54 7.16
C ASP A 119 -9.83 -9.07 7.29
N LEU A 120 -8.77 -8.71 6.58
CA LEU A 120 -8.25 -7.34 6.55
C LEU A 120 -8.96 -6.55 5.45
N ALA A 121 -9.36 -5.32 5.77
CA ALA A 121 -10.02 -4.46 4.81
C ALA A 121 -9.07 -4.10 3.65
N ALA A 122 -9.54 -4.29 2.41
CA ALA A 122 -8.83 -3.91 1.20
C ALA A 122 -9.46 -2.64 0.59
N GLU A 123 -8.61 -1.67 0.27
CA GLU A 123 -9.00 -0.47 -0.47
C GLU A 123 -8.80 -0.69 -1.98
N GLN A 124 -9.67 -0.08 -2.78
CA GLN A 124 -9.66 -0.21 -4.24
C GLN A 124 -9.65 1.19 -4.85
N GLU A 125 -8.56 1.54 -5.54
CA GLU A 125 -8.42 2.86 -6.17
C GLU A 125 -9.23 3.01 -7.46
N LEU A 126 -9.31 1.95 -8.26
CA LEU A 126 -9.95 1.97 -9.58
C LEU A 126 -11.17 1.03 -9.63
N PRO A 127 -12.26 1.40 -10.33
CA PRO A 127 -13.39 0.50 -10.53
C PRO A 127 -12.98 -0.82 -11.19
N SER A 128 -13.56 -1.93 -10.74
CA SER A 128 -13.40 -3.23 -11.39
C SER A 128 -14.15 -3.26 -12.72
N TYR A 129 -13.90 -4.30 -13.52
CA TYR A 129 -14.72 -4.52 -14.72
C TYR A 129 -16.21 -4.64 -14.38
N GLN A 130 -16.56 -5.32 -13.28
CA GLN A 130 -17.95 -5.47 -12.86
C GLN A 130 -18.56 -4.14 -12.42
N ASP A 131 -17.82 -3.31 -11.69
CA ASP A 131 -18.25 -1.97 -11.29
C ASP A 131 -18.57 -1.12 -12.53
N VAL A 132 -17.70 -1.14 -13.54
CA VAL A 132 -17.93 -0.42 -14.81
C VAL A 132 -19.16 -0.98 -15.53
N MET A 133 -19.33 -2.30 -15.60
CA MET A 133 -20.50 -2.92 -16.25
C MET A 133 -21.82 -2.62 -15.51
N ALA A 134 -21.80 -2.51 -14.18
CA ALA A 134 -22.99 -2.22 -13.38
C ALA A 134 -23.62 -0.85 -13.69
N THR A 135 -22.82 0.09 -14.21
CA THR A 135 -23.30 1.43 -14.64
C THR A 135 -24.22 1.41 -15.86
N ARG A 136 -24.38 0.26 -16.54
CA ARG A 136 -25.14 0.13 -17.79
C ARG A 136 -26.63 0.42 -17.67
N TYR A 137 -27.23 0.15 -16.52
CA TYR A 137 -28.67 0.24 -16.30
C TYR A 137 -29.19 1.61 -15.85
N PRO A 138 -28.49 2.40 -15.01
CA PRO A 138 -29.00 3.70 -14.58
C PRO A 138 -29.01 4.78 -15.66
N ASP A 139 -27.96 4.88 -16.49
CA ASP A 139 -27.82 5.90 -17.53
C ASP A 139 -26.82 5.43 -18.60
N ARG A 140 -27.26 5.43 -19.87
CA ARG A 140 -26.45 4.97 -21.00
C ARG A 140 -25.26 5.90 -21.28
N ASP A 141 -25.47 7.22 -21.21
CA ASP A 141 -24.42 8.18 -21.55
C ASP A 141 -23.37 8.22 -20.44
N TYR A 142 -23.79 8.11 -19.18
CA TYR A 142 -22.89 7.88 -18.05
C TYR A 142 -22.09 6.59 -18.21
N HIS A 143 -22.74 5.47 -18.55
CA HIS A 143 -22.07 4.19 -18.79
C HIS A 143 -20.99 4.30 -19.87
N LEU A 144 -21.29 4.95 -20.99
CA LEU A 144 -20.32 5.14 -22.07
C LEU A 144 -19.12 5.96 -21.61
N GLN A 145 -19.32 7.02 -20.82
CA GLN A 145 -18.23 7.82 -20.26
C GLN A 145 -17.33 7.00 -19.32
N VAL A 146 -17.91 6.25 -18.39
CA VAL A 146 -17.16 5.42 -17.44
C VAL A 146 -16.42 4.29 -18.18
N PHE A 147 -17.09 3.63 -19.12
CA PHE A 147 -16.50 2.58 -19.96
C PHE A 147 -15.32 3.11 -20.77
N GLU A 148 -15.50 4.25 -21.44
CA GLU A 148 -14.44 4.85 -22.24
C GLU A 148 -13.26 5.29 -21.37
N HIS A 149 -13.53 5.93 -20.24
CA HIS A 149 -12.49 6.41 -19.34
C HIS A 149 -11.63 5.26 -18.79
N TYR A 150 -12.25 4.28 -18.12
CA TYR A 150 -11.52 3.26 -17.37
C TYR A 150 -11.06 2.07 -18.22
N LEU A 151 -11.80 1.68 -19.26
CA LEU A 151 -11.49 0.47 -20.04
C LEU A 151 -10.85 0.77 -21.40
N ILE A 152 -11.12 1.93 -22.02
CA ILE A 152 -10.53 2.29 -23.33
C ILE A 152 -9.35 3.25 -23.20
N ASN A 153 -9.54 4.38 -22.52
CA ASN A 153 -8.59 5.48 -22.53
C ASN A 153 -7.42 5.27 -21.57
N SER A 154 -7.64 4.61 -20.42
CA SER A 154 -6.56 4.14 -19.54
C SER A 154 -5.53 3.27 -20.26
N ALA A 155 -5.95 2.47 -21.26
CA ALA A 155 -5.04 1.66 -22.07
C ALA A 155 -4.22 2.46 -23.11
N LYS A 156 -4.65 3.69 -23.44
CA LYS A 156 -4.01 4.54 -24.46
C LYS A 156 -2.92 5.45 -23.90
N ASN A 157 -3.04 5.87 -22.64
CA ASN A 157 -2.09 6.78 -21.99
C ASN A 157 -0.81 6.04 -21.57
N LYS A 158 0.00 5.64 -22.55
CA LYS A 158 1.30 5.02 -22.32
C LYS A 158 2.25 6.03 -21.69
N THR A 159 2.72 5.75 -20.48
CA THR A 159 3.77 6.56 -19.85
C THR A 159 5.07 6.43 -20.67
N THR A 160 5.78 7.54 -20.85
CA THR A 160 7.09 7.55 -21.53
C THR A 160 8.14 6.76 -20.75
N GLY A 161 7.97 6.67 -19.43
CA GLY A 161 8.90 5.99 -18.52
C GLY A 161 9.10 4.50 -18.80
N TYR A 162 8.04 3.75 -19.15
CA TYR A 162 8.21 2.34 -19.50
C TYR A 162 9.03 2.17 -20.78
N LYS A 163 8.74 2.95 -21.82
CA LYS A 163 9.50 2.92 -23.08
C LYS A 163 10.98 3.23 -22.83
N LEU A 164 11.28 4.23 -22.01
CA LEU A 164 12.64 4.62 -21.67
C LEU A 164 13.40 3.48 -20.96
N ARG A 165 12.78 2.86 -19.94
CA ARG A 165 13.37 1.73 -19.21
C ARG A 165 13.56 0.49 -20.09
N TYR A 166 12.61 0.22 -21.00
CA TYR A 166 12.73 -0.88 -21.96
C TYR A 166 13.89 -0.66 -22.93
N GLN A 167 14.06 0.57 -23.44
CA GLN A 167 15.20 0.94 -24.29
C GLN A 167 16.54 0.80 -23.55
N GLN A 168 16.60 1.27 -22.29
CA GLN A 168 17.77 1.08 -21.43
C GLN A 168 18.10 -0.41 -21.26
N TYR A 169 17.11 -1.23 -20.93
CA TYR A 169 17.28 -2.68 -20.81
C TYR A 169 17.80 -3.31 -22.12
N GLY A 170 17.29 -2.90 -23.28
CA GLY A 170 17.79 -3.33 -24.59
C GLY A 170 19.27 -3.02 -24.77
N SER A 171 19.69 -1.78 -24.49
CA SER A 171 21.10 -1.38 -24.59
C SER A 171 22.03 -2.13 -23.62
N TYR A 172 21.55 -2.48 -22.42
CA TYR A 172 22.32 -3.32 -21.49
C TYR A 172 22.49 -4.74 -22.01
N LYS A 173 21.45 -5.32 -22.62
CA LYS A 173 21.49 -6.67 -23.19
C LYS A 173 22.47 -6.77 -24.36
N GLU A 174 22.53 -5.75 -25.21
CA GLU A 174 23.44 -5.69 -26.37
C GLU A 174 24.89 -5.37 -26.00
N GLY A 175 25.13 -4.69 -24.87
CA GLY A 175 26.49 -4.41 -24.38
C GLY A 175 27.11 -5.50 -23.49
N SER A 176 26.41 -6.63 -23.33
CA SER A 176 26.85 -7.78 -22.52
C SER A 176 27.27 -9.00 -23.37
N GLU A 177 27.30 -8.83 -24.70
CA GLU A 177 27.90 -9.76 -25.69
C GLU A 177 29.20 -9.17 -26.22
#